data_AF-A0A832H064-F1
#
_entry.id   AF-A0A832H064-F1
#
_cell.length_a   1.000
_cell.length_b   1.000
_cell.length_c   1.000
_cell.angle_alpha   90.00
_cell.angle_beta   90.00
_cell.angle_gamma   90.00
#
_symmetry.space_group_name_H-M   'P 1'
#
loop_
_entity.id
_entity.type
_entity.pdbx_description
1 polymer ?
#
loop_
_entity_poly.entity_id
_entity_poly.type
_entity_poly.pdbx_seq_one_letter_code
_entity_poly.pdbx_strand_id
1 'polypeptide(L)'
;MGSLEHLISGLSSLRKAATLNIASQLVSLAAVGFLFIALFSFVAALITAPARPARLIDELLRPGVLAPLATVLALFLIAAILGLLATFAFLVPGVGKLAKWSGAFETPAKLVKWGYWSALILGALALLVVVASFAPLIQAILQQARPEPRAFALQLVSGLFAALALAVLAGIANLIGFAGLVIALFGLSSQTKVEGFKVGAILLIVGFALNLASALPGTFWVSLLAVVATLVGWIFARDAAGKALAAASIPPPPPPPSASA
;
A
#
# COMPACT_ATOMS: atom_id res chain seq x y z
N MET A 1 -24.84 -21.06 14.10
CA MET A 1 -23.79 -21.42 13.12
C MET A 1 -23.13 -20.21 12.44
N GLY A 2 -23.83 -19.11 12.11
CA GLY A 2 -23.22 -17.99 11.36
C GLY A 2 -22.10 -17.16 12.02
N SER A 3 -22.04 -17.06 13.36
CA SER A 3 -21.04 -16.22 14.04
C SER A 3 -19.59 -16.76 13.90
N LEU A 4 -19.41 -18.08 14.07
CA LEU A 4 -18.09 -18.72 13.92
C LEU A 4 -17.59 -18.69 12.47
N GLU A 5 -18.49 -18.87 11.50
CA GLU A 5 -18.17 -18.76 10.08
C GLU A 5 -17.67 -17.36 9.71
N HIS A 6 -18.27 -16.32 10.27
CA HIS A 6 -17.82 -14.93 10.09
C HIS A 6 -16.43 -14.70 10.67
N LEU A 7 -16.10 -15.28 11.83
CA LEU A 7 -14.76 -15.26 12.40
C LEU A 7 -13.74 -15.94 11.48
N ILE A 8 -14.00 -17.19 11.09
CA ILE A 8 -13.09 -17.97 10.24
C ILE A 8 -12.87 -17.27 8.88
N SER A 9 -13.96 -16.79 8.26
CA SER A 9 -13.87 -16.10 6.97
C SER A 9 -13.13 -14.77 7.10
N GLY A 10 -13.34 -14.03 8.20
CA GLY A 10 -12.64 -12.78 8.49
C GLY A 10 -11.14 -12.98 8.70
N LEU A 11 -10.75 -13.94 9.55
CA LEU A 11 -9.35 -14.29 9.81
C LEU A 11 -8.63 -14.83 8.58
N SER A 12 -9.28 -15.68 7.78
CA SER A 12 -8.74 -16.18 6.51
C SER A 12 -8.46 -15.05 5.53
N SER A 13 -9.39 -14.10 5.44
CA SER A 13 -9.24 -12.89 4.62
C SER A 13 -8.10 -12.01 5.12
N LEU A 14 -7.98 -11.78 6.43
CA LEU A 14 -6.87 -11.03 7.03
C LEU A 14 -5.53 -11.70 6.76
N ARG A 15 -5.43 -13.03 6.89
CA ARG A 15 -4.21 -13.78 6.58
C ARG A 15 -3.80 -13.62 5.11
N LYS A 16 -4.76 -13.68 4.17
CA LYS A 16 -4.52 -13.45 2.74
C LYS A 16 -4.07 -12.01 2.49
N ALA A 17 -4.74 -11.03 3.09
CA ALA A 17 -4.36 -9.62 2.99
C ALA A 17 -2.92 -9.38 3.47
N ALA A 18 -2.56 -9.90 4.64
CA ALA A 18 -1.20 -9.82 5.17
C ALA A 18 -0.16 -10.48 4.24
N THR A 19 -0.49 -11.65 3.68
CA THR A 19 0.39 -12.37 2.75
C THR A 19 0.64 -11.57 1.47
N LEU A 20 -0.41 -10.96 0.90
CA LEU A 20 -0.28 -10.13 -0.30
C LEU A 20 0.45 -8.82 -0.01
N ASN A 21 0.28 -8.22 1.17
CA ASN A 21 1.05 -7.05 1.58
C ASN A 21 2.53 -7.37 1.75
N ILE A 22 2.88 -8.52 2.32
CA ILE A 22 4.27 -9.01 2.39
C ILE A 22 4.84 -9.15 0.97
N ALA A 23 4.12 -9.84 0.08
CA ALA A 23 4.55 -10.01 -1.31
C ALA A 23 4.74 -8.67 -2.04
N SER A 24 3.77 -7.75 -1.89
CA SER A 24 3.85 -6.40 -2.46
C SER A 24 5.09 -5.63 -1.99
N GLN A 25 5.40 -5.70 -0.69
CA GLN A 25 6.59 -5.03 -0.14
C GLN A 25 7.90 -5.68 -0.62
N LEU A 26 7.95 -7.01 -0.71
CA LEU A 26 9.12 -7.71 -1.25
C LEU A 26 9.36 -7.38 -2.73
N VAL A 27 8.29 -7.33 -3.54
CA VAL A 27 8.37 -6.90 -4.94
C VAL A 27 8.82 -5.45 -5.03
N SER A 28 8.32 -4.57 -4.16
CA SER A 28 8.75 -3.16 -4.10
C SER A 28 10.23 -3.03 -3.74
N LEU A 29 10.72 -3.80 -2.77
CA LEU A 29 12.13 -3.84 -2.40
C LEU A 29 13.01 -4.32 -3.56
N ALA A 30 12.57 -5.35 -4.29
CA ALA A 30 13.24 -5.79 -5.50
C ALA A 30 13.25 -4.68 -6.57
N ALA A 31 12.11 -3.99 -6.78
CA ALA A 31 12.00 -2.87 -7.72
C ALA A 31 12.99 -1.74 -7.39
N VAL A 32 13.14 -1.39 -6.11
CA VAL A 32 14.13 -0.40 -5.66
C VAL A 32 15.56 -0.90 -5.92
N GLY A 33 15.85 -2.17 -5.68
CA GLY A 33 17.16 -2.76 -6.04
C GLY A 33 17.45 -2.65 -7.55
N PHE A 34 16.47 -2.96 -8.40
CA PHE A 34 16.58 -2.80 -9.85
C PHE A 34 16.62 -1.34 -10.30
N LEU A 35 16.05 -0.40 -9.54
CA LEU A 35 16.11 1.02 -9.83
C LEU A 35 17.55 1.53 -9.79
N PHE A 36 18.38 1.06 -8.86
CA PHE A 36 19.81 1.40 -8.86
C PHE A 36 20.54 0.91 -10.11
N ILE A 37 20.22 -0.30 -10.58
CA ILE A 37 20.77 -0.85 -11.82
C ILE A 37 20.32 0.00 -13.01
N ALA A 38 19.02 0.32 -13.09
CA ALA A 38 18.47 1.16 -14.15
C ALA A 38 19.06 2.58 -14.14
N LEU A 39 19.26 3.17 -12.96
CA LEU A 39 19.87 4.49 -12.81
C LEU A 39 21.34 4.47 -13.27
N PHE A 40 22.09 3.41 -12.92
CA PHE A 40 23.47 3.27 -13.37
C PHE A 40 23.55 3.12 -14.89
N SER A 41 22.69 2.30 -15.51
CA SER A 41 22.58 2.18 -16.97
C SER A 41 22.20 3.51 -17.63
N PHE A 42 21.29 4.27 -17.00
CA PHE A 42 20.86 5.57 -17.49
C PHE A 42 21.98 6.62 -17.42
N VAL A 43 22.70 6.70 -16.30
CA VAL A 43 23.85 7.60 -16.12
C VAL A 43 24.97 7.23 -17.09
N ALA A 44 25.26 5.93 -17.27
CA ALA A 44 26.25 5.47 -18.24
C ALA A 44 25.88 5.93 -19.66
N ALA A 45 24.61 5.77 -20.05
CA ALA A 45 24.11 6.24 -21.35
C ALA A 45 24.20 7.77 -21.50
N LEU A 46 23.96 8.54 -20.43
CA LEU A 46 24.12 10.00 -20.43
C LEU A 46 25.58 10.44 -20.55
N ILE A 47 26.52 9.74 -19.92
CA ILE A 47 27.96 10.04 -20.03
C ILE A 47 28.45 9.74 -21.46
N THR A 48 27.94 8.68 -22.09
CA THR A 48 28.28 8.34 -23.48
C THR A 48 27.48 9.10 -24.52
N ALA A 49 26.50 9.92 -24.10
CA ALA A 49 25.59 10.60 -25.00
C ALA A 49 26.32 11.68 -25.83
N PRO A 50 26.15 11.71 -27.17
CA PRO A 50 26.73 12.75 -28.00
C PRO A 50 26.10 14.13 -27.70
N ALA A 51 26.86 15.22 -27.90
CA ALA A 51 26.42 16.60 -27.67
C ALA A 51 25.20 17.08 -28.51
N ARG A 52 24.58 16.21 -29.33
CA ARG A 52 23.40 16.55 -30.15
C ARG A 52 22.14 15.90 -29.57
N PRO A 53 21.06 16.68 -29.33
CA PRO A 53 19.83 16.20 -28.68
C PRO A 53 19.09 15.10 -29.45
N ALA A 54 19.23 15.03 -30.78
CA ALA A 54 18.60 13.98 -31.58
C ALA A 54 19.16 12.57 -31.32
N ARG A 55 20.48 12.44 -31.04
CA ARG A 55 21.10 11.16 -30.71
C ARG A 55 20.86 10.73 -29.25
N LEU A 56 20.45 11.66 -28.40
CA LEU A 56 20.13 11.41 -27.00
C LEU A 56 18.87 10.53 -26.89
N ILE A 57 17.87 10.78 -27.75
CA ILE A 57 16.66 9.95 -27.85
C ILE A 57 17.00 8.52 -28.30
N ASP A 58 17.84 8.37 -29.33
CA ASP A 58 18.27 7.04 -29.80
C ASP A 58 19.05 6.26 -28.74
N GLU A 59 19.87 6.95 -27.93
CA GLU A 59 20.63 6.34 -26.83
C GLU A 59 19.73 5.93 -25.66
N LEU A 60 18.71 6.75 -25.33
CA LEU A 60 17.67 6.43 -24.34
C LEU A 60 16.79 5.26 -24.77
N LEU A 61 16.53 5.10 -26.07
CA LEU A 61 15.76 4.01 -26.64
C LEU A 61 16.57 2.71 -26.78
N ARG A 62 17.85 2.69 -26.38
CA ARG A 62 18.64 1.44 -26.42
C ARG A 62 18.05 0.41 -25.46
N PRO A 63 18.01 -0.88 -25.86
CA PRO A 63 17.50 -1.96 -25.01
C PRO A 63 18.17 -2.02 -23.63
N GLY A 64 19.47 -1.68 -23.55
CA GLY A 64 20.23 -1.66 -22.30
C GLY A 64 19.80 -0.59 -21.27
N VAL A 65 19.03 0.43 -21.69
CA VAL A 65 18.50 1.50 -20.82
C VAL A 65 16.99 1.34 -20.64
N LEU A 66 16.27 1.06 -21.72
CA LEU A 66 14.81 0.87 -21.69
C LEU A 66 14.39 -0.39 -20.94
N ALA A 67 15.07 -1.52 -21.13
CA ALA A 67 14.64 -2.78 -20.52
C ALA A 67 14.72 -2.74 -18.98
N PRO A 68 15.80 -2.24 -18.34
CA PRO A 68 15.83 -2.07 -16.89
C PRO A 68 14.73 -1.12 -16.38
N LEU A 69 14.51 0.01 -17.07
CA LEU A 69 13.49 0.99 -16.70
C LEU A 69 12.07 0.38 -16.79
N ALA A 70 11.79 -0.37 -17.86
CA ALA A 70 10.54 -1.08 -18.06
C ALA A 70 10.34 -2.18 -16.99
N THR A 71 11.40 -2.92 -16.63
CA THR A 71 11.35 -3.90 -15.54
C THR A 71 11.02 -3.23 -14.21
N VAL A 72 11.67 -2.12 -13.87
CA VAL A 72 11.39 -1.37 -12.64
C VAL A 72 9.93 -0.90 -12.60
N LEU A 73 9.44 -0.33 -13.71
CA LEU A 73 8.05 0.09 -13.82
C LEU A 73 7.09 -1.09 -13.66
N ALA A 74 7.36 -2.22 -14.33
CA ALA A 74 6.54 -3.42 -14.23
C ALA A 74 6.49 -3.96 -12.80
N LEU A 75 7.63 -3.99 -12.08
CA LEU A 75 7.69 -4.43 -10.69
C LEU A 75 6.90 -3.50 -9.77
N PHE A 76 7.00 -2.18 -9.94
CA PHE A 76 6.18 -1.23 -9.17
C PHE A 76 4.69 -1.39 -9.45
N LEU A 77 4.29 -1.64 -10.71
CA LEU A 77 2.90 -1.92 -11.06
C LEU A 77 2.40 -3.22 -10.42
N ILE A 78 3.18 -4.29 -10.47
CA ILE A 78 2.85 -5.57 -9.82
C ILE A 78 2.69 -5.37 -8.32
N ALA A 79 3.62 -4.67 -7.67
CA ALA A 79 3.53 -4.37 -6.24
C ALA A 79 2.28 -3.56 -5.90
N ALA A 80 1.95 -2.53 -6.70
CA ALA A 80 0.76 -1.72 -6.52
C ALA A 80 -0.53 -2.55 -6.66
N ILE A 81 -0.62 -3.40 -7.69
CA ILE A 81 -1.76 -4.31 -7.90
C ILE A 81 -1.92 -5.26 -6.71
N LEU A 82 -0.83 -5.84 -6.23
CA LEU A 82 -0.85 -6.73 -5.05
C LEU A 82 -1.32 -5.99 -3.79
N GLY A 83 -0.86 -4.75 -3.58
CA GLY A 83 -1.30 -3.93 -2.45
C GLY A 83 -2.78 -3.54 -2.53
N LEU A 84 -3.27 -3.21 -3.72
CA LEU A 84 -4.70 -2.96 -3.97
C LEU A 84 -5.55 -4.20 -3.73
N LEU A 85 -5.12 -5.37 -4.22
CA LEU A 85 -5.80 -6.65 -3.96
C LEU A 85 -5.80 -6.97 -2.47
N ALA A 86 -4.66 -6.84 -1.79
CA ALA A 86 -4.54 -7.05 -0.35
C ALA A 86 -5.57 -6.21 0.41
N THR A 87 -5.70 -4.94 0.04
CA THR A 87 -6.56 -3.98 0.73
C THR A 87 -8.04 -4.18 0.39
N PHE A 88 -8.40 -4.12 -0.89
CA PHE A 88 -9.80 -4.06 -1.32
C PHE A 88 -10.46 -5.43 -1.50
N ALA A 89 -9.71 -6.45 -1.91
CA ALA A 89 -10.27 -7.79 -2.07
C ALA A 89 -10.29 -8.60 -0.76
N PHE A 90 -9.34 -8.33 0.16
CA PHE A 90 -9.17 -9.16 1.36
C PHE A 90 -9.26 -8.39 2.68
N LEU A 91 -8.61 -7.24 2.83
CA LEU A 91 -8.59 -6.53 4.11
C LEU A 91 -9.94 -5.90 4.44
N VAL A 92 -10.44 -5.03 3.56
CA VAL A 92 -11.72 -4.31 3.75
C VAL A 92 -12.88 -5.31 3.93
N PRO A 93 -13.07 -6.33 3.09
CA PRO A 93 -14.10 -7.33 3.31
C PRO A 93 -13.83 -8.21 4.55
N GLY A 94 -12.57 -8.48 4.85
CA GLY A 94 -12.15 -9.29 6.01
C GLY A 94 -12.57 -8.66 7.33
N VAL A 95 -12.24 -7.39 7.54
CA VAL A 95 -12.64 -6.64 8.75
C VAL A 95 -14.17 -6.48 8.79
N GLY A 96 -14.83 -6.30 7.64
CA GLY A 96 -16.30 -6.29 7.56
C GLY A 96 -16.95 -7.61 8.00
N LYS A 97 -16.32 -8.76 7.73
CA LYS A 97 -16.78 -10.07 8.24
C LYS A 97 -16.55 -10.19 9.74
N LEU A 98 -15.43 -9.68 10.26
CA LEU A 98 -15.17 -9.66 11.71
C LEU A 98 -16.19 -8.80 12.47
N ALA A 99 -16.69 -7.71 11.87
CA ALA A 99 -17.79 -6.91 12.43
C ALA A 99 -19.10 -7.68 12.57
N LYS A 100 -19.37 -8.65 11.67
CA LYS A 100 -20.53 -9.53 11.79
C LYS A 100 -20.36 -10.60 12.86
N TRP A 101 -19.12 -10.95 13.19
CA TRP A 101 -18.82 -11.87 14.28
C TRP A 101 -18.96 -11.19 15.65
N SER A 102 -18.39 -9.99 15.81
CA SER A 102 -18.43 -9.24 17.06
C SER A 102 -18.59 -7.74 16.81
N GLY A 103 -19.53 -7.12 17.53
CA GLY A 103 -19.80 -5.67 17.45
C GLY A 103 -18.59 -4.80 17.81
N ALA A 104 -17.59 -5.36 18.53
CA ALA A 104 -16.32 -4.68 18.80
C ALA A 104 -15.58 -4.25 17.52
N PHE A 105 -15.88 -4.88 16.37
CA PHE A 105 -15.25 -4.57 15.08
C PHE A 105 -16.08 -3.65 14.19
N GLU A 106 -17.23 -3.17 14.63
CA GLU A 106 -18.09 -2.31 13.79
C GLU A 106 -17.40 -0.98 13.45
N THR A 107 -16.88 -0.28 14.46
CA THR A 107 -16.12 0.97 14.30
C THR A 107 -14.88 0.77 13.43
N PRO A 108 -13.95 -0.17 13.72
CA PRO A 108 -12.78 -0.35 12.88
C PRO A 108 -13.12 -0.79 11.45
N ALA A 109 -14.18 -1.58 11.23
CA ALA A 109 -14.62 -1.93 9.88
C ALA A 109 -15.08 -0.70 9.08
N LYS A 110 -15.82 0.22 9.70
CA LYS A 110 -16.22 1.49 9.08
C LYS A 110 -15.01 2.35 8.75
N LEU A 111 -14.06 2.48 9.68
CA LEU A 111 -12.83 3.26 9.48
C LEU A 111 -11.97 2.69 8.33
N VAL A 112 -11.73 1.37 8.33
CA VAL A 112 -11.00 0.67 7.27
C VAL A 112 -11.68 0.88 5.91
N LYS A 113 -12.99 0.66 5.84
CA LYS A 113 -13.74 0.78 4.59
C LYS A 113 -13.68 2.22 4.05
N TRP A 114 -14.14 3.18 4.84
CA TRP A 114 -14.25 4.56 4.36
C TRP A 114 -12.89 5.22 4.16
N GLY A 115 -11.94 4.99 5.08
CA GLY A 115 -10.59 5.51 4.96
C GLY A 115 -9.89 5.07 3.67
N TYR A 116 -9.84 3.76 3.40
CA TYR A 116 -9.16 3.28 2.19
C TYR A 116 -9.91 3.63 0.89
N TRP A 117 -11.24 3.59 0.86
CA TRP A 117 -11.99 3.99 -0.33
C TRP A 117 -11.84 5.47 -0.64
N SER A 118 -11.96 6.34 0.38
CA SER A 118 -11.73 7.78 0.21
C SER A 118 -10.30 8.07 -0.23
N ALA A 119 -9.30 7.38 0.34
CA ALA A 119 -7.91 7.51 -0.07
C ALA A 119 -7.70 7.14 -1.54
N LEU A 120 -8.30 6.03 -1.99
CA LEU A 120 -8.20 5.59 -3.39
C LEU A 120 -8.83 6.60 -4.35
N ILE A 121 -10.04 7.07 -4.04
CA ILE A 121 -10.75 8.04 -4.91
C ILE A 121 -9.97 9.35 -4.98
N LEU A 122 -9.54 9.89 -3.84
CA LEU A 122 -8.78 11.14 -3.79
C LEU A 122 -7.40 10.99 -4.45
N GLY A 123 -6.74 9.86 -4.26
CA GLY A 123 -5.47 9.56 -4.93
C GLY A 123 -5.63 9.45 -6.45
N ALA A 124 -6.67 8.77 -6.94
CA ALA A 124 -6.97 8.69 -8.36
C ALA A 124 -7.30 10.07 -8.96
N LEU A 125 -8.08 10.90 -8.24
CA LEU A 125 -8.35 12.27 -8.65
C LEU A 125 -7.07 13.12 -8.67
N ALA A 126 -6.18 12.98 -7.69
CA ALA A 126 -4.89 13.67 -7.69
C ALA A 126 -4.08 13.32 -8.94
N LEU A 127 -4.00 12.04 -9.31
CA LEU A 127 -3.32 11.60 -10.53
C LEU A 127 -3.97 12.18 -11.79
N LEU A 128 -5.30 12.18 -11.88
CA LEU A 128 -6.02 12.79 -13.02
C LEU A 128 -5.77 14.28 -13.13
N VAL A 129 -5.71 15.01 -12.00
CA VAL A 129 -5.38 16.44 -11.99
C VAL A 129 -3.95 16.66 -12.46
N VAL A 130 -2.97 15.83 -12.04
CA VAL A 130 -1.61 15.88 -12.57
C VAL A 130 -1.63 15.72 -14.10
N VAL A 131 -2.27 14.66 -14.61
CA VAL A 131 -2.36 14.41 -16.06
C VAL A 131 -3.02 15.58 -16.80
N ALA A 132 -4.12 16.12 -16.27
CA ALA A 132 -4.82 17.27 -16.83
C ALA A 132 -3.97 18.56 -16.82
N SER A 133 -3.06 18.70 -15.85
CA SER A 133 -2.11 19.83 -15.77
C SER A 133 -1.11 19.81 -16.93
N PHE A 134 -0.81 18.63 -17.47
CA PHE A 134 0.03 18.45 -18.65
C PHE A 134 -0.76 18.44 -19.98
N ALA A 135 -2.08 18.60 -19.96
CA ALA A 135 -2.91 18.59 -21.17
C ALA A 135 -2.45 19.56 -22.27
N PRO A 136 -2.03 20.82 -21.97
CA PRO A 136 -1.56 21.74 -23.01
C PRO A 136 -0.24 21.29 -23.65
N LEU A 137 0.63 20.60 -22.90
CA LEU A 137 1.86 20.02 -23.43
C LEU A 137 1.54 18.86 -24.38
N ILE A 138 0.60 18.00 -24.01
CA ILE A 138 0.12 16.90 -24.85
C ILE A 138 -0.49 17.45 -26.14
N GLN A 139 -1.34 18.48 -26.04
CA GLN A 139 -1.93 19.15 -27.21
C GLN A 139 -0.88 19.83 -28.09
N ALA A 140 0.11 20.50 -27.49
CA ALA A 140 1.22 21.11 -28.22
C ALA A 140 2.04 20.09 -29.03
N ILE A 141 2.32 18.91 -28.44
CA ILE A 141 3.02 17.81 -29.12
C ILE A 141 2.17 17.28 -30.28
N LEU A 142 0.86 17.07 -30.06
CA LEU A 142 -0.06 16.55 -31.08
C LEU A 142 -0.28 17.53 -32.24
N GLN A 143 -0.32 18.83 -31.96
CA GLN A 143 -0.60 19.87 -32.95
C GLN A 143 0.66 20.51 -33.56
N GLN A 144 1.86 20.10 -33.13
CA GLN A 144 3.14 20.76 -33.44
C GLN A 144 3.12 22.29 -33.16
N ALA A 145 2.26 22.73 -32.24
CA ALA A 145 2.09 24.12 -31.88
C ALA A 145 2.88 24.42 -30.60
N ARG A 146 3.47 25.62 -30.51
CA ARG A 146 4.11 26.05 -29.26
C ARG A 146 3.02 26.48 -28.26
N PRO A 147 2.96 25.89 -27.05
CA PRO A 147 2.03 26.34 -26.04
C PRO A 147 2.42 27.74 -25.56
N GLU A 148 1.44 28.57 -25.24
CA GLU A 148 1.70 29.88 -24.65
C GLU A 148 2.35 29.69 -23.26
N PRO A 149 3.60 30.17 -23.04
CA PRO A 149 4.39 29.78 -21.88
C PRO A 149 3.81 30.26 -20.55
N ARG A 150 3.11 31.41 -20.52
CA ARG A 150 2.49 31.95 -19.31
C ARG A 150 1.25 31.17 -18.89
N ALA A 151 0.34 30.90 -19.84
CA ALA A 151 -0.85 30.11 -19.59
C ALA A 151 -0.50 28.68 -19.15
N PHE A 152 0.50 28.07 -19.81
CA PHE A 152 1.02 26.76 -19.44
C PHE A 152 1.61 26.76 -18.02
N ALA A 153 2.46 27.74 -17.68
CA ALA A 153 3.06 27.82 -16.35
C ALA A 153 2.01 27.97 -15.24
N LEU A 154 0.99 28.82 -15.45
CA LEU A 154 -0.09 29.02 -14.48
C LEU A 154 -0.97 27.77 -14.31
N GLN A 155 -1.27 27.05 -15.40
CA GLN A 155 -2.00 25.79 -15.33
C GLN A 155 -1.19 24.69 -14.64
N LEU A 156 0.10 24.59 -14.95
CA LEU A 156 0.98 23.61 -14.32
C LEU A 156 1.09 23.87 -12.81
N VAL A 157 1.31 25.12 -12.40
CA VAL A 157 1.42 25.48 -10.98
C VAL A 157 0.10 25.24 -10.25
N SER A 158 -1.01 25.76 -10.77
CA SER A 158 -2.32 25.59 -10.12
C SER A 158 -2.75 24.12 -10.05
N GLY A 159 -2.49 23.36 -11.12
CA GLY A 159 -2.75 21.94 -11.17
C GLY A 159 -1.89 21.11 -10.21
N LEU A 160 -0.60 21.44 -10.06
CA LEU A 160 0.28 20.81 -9.07
C LEU A 160 -0.18 21.11 -7.63
N PHE A 161 -0.59 22.34 -7.33
CA PHE A 161 -1.14 22.69 -6.02
C PHE A 161 -2.45 21.94 -5.73
N ALA A 162 -3.34 21.84 -6.72
CA ALA A 162 -4.59 21.09 -6.59
C ALA A 162 -4.33 19.58 -6.39
N ALA A 163 -3.40 19.00 -7.16
CA ALA A 163 -2.99 17.61 -6.99
C ALA A 163 -2.37 17.36 -5.61
N LEU A 164 -1.54 18.28 -5.13
CA LEU A 164 -0.94 18.20 -3.79
C LEU A 164 -2.01 18.24 -2.70
N ALA A 165 -2.98 19.15 -2.79
CA ALA A 165 -4.08 19.22 -1.84
C ALA A 165 -4.89 17.91 -1.80
N LEU A 166 -5.21 17.35 -2.98
CA LEU A 166 -5.89 16.06 -3.08
C LEU A 166 -5.04 14.90 -2.52
N ALA A 167 -3.72 14.91 -2.76
CA ALA A 167 -2.80 13.92 -2.22
C ALA A 167 -2.72 13.99 -0.69
N VAL A 168 -2.73 15.19 -0.10
CA VAL A 168 -2.79 15.38 1.36
C VAL A 168 -4.11 14.83 1.92
N LEU A 169 -5.24 15.14 1.30
CA LEU A 169 -6.54 14.59 1.70
C LEU A 169 -6.58 13.05 1.58
N ALA A 170 -6.00 12.50 0.50
CA ALA A 170 -5.85 11.06 0.33
C ALA A 170 -5.00 10.44 1.44
N GLY A 171 -3.91 11.11 1.85
CA GLY A 171 -3.06 10.71 2.97
C GLY A 171 -3.80 10.68 4.30
N ILE A 172 -4.62 11.71 4.59
CA ILE A 172 -5.46 11.76 5.80
C ILE A 172 -6.50 10.62 5.78
N ALA A 173 -7.17 10.40 4.64
CA ALA A 173 -8.11 9.29 4.50
C ALA A 173 -7.42 7.92 4.70
N ASN A 174 -6.22 7.76 4.15
CA ASN A 174 -5.43 6.54 4.31
C ASN A 174 -5.05 6.31 5.78
N LEU A 175 -4.71 7.38 6.52
CA LEU A 175 -4.44 7.33 7.95
C LEU A 175 -5.68 6.88 8.76
N ILE A 176 -6.87 7.33 8.39
CA ILE A 176 -8.13 6.88 9.00
C ILE A 176 -8.32 5.37 8.78
N GLY A 177 -8.09 4.90 7.54
CA GLY A 177 -8.15 3.47 7.20
C GLY A 177 -7.15 2.64 8.00
N PHE A 178 -5.92 3.13 8.10
CA PHE A 178 -4.85 2.53 8.88
C PHE A 178 -5.16 2.47 10.38
N ALA A 179 -5.70 3.54 10.97
CA ALA A 179 -6.13 3.54 12.36
C ALA A 179 -7.22 2.48 12.63
N GLY A 180 -8.17 2.34 11.71
CA GLY A 180 -9.17 1.28 11.77
C GLY A 180 -8.55 -0.12 11.76
N LEU A 181 -7.54 -0.36 10.92
CA LEU A 181 -6.80 -1.62 10.88
C LEU A 181 -6.10 -1.91 12.21
N VAL A 182 -5.38 -0.93 12.75
CA VAL A 182 -4.67 -1.05 14.03
C VAL A 182 -5.65 -1.42 15.15
N ILE A 183 -6.78 -0.71 15.25
CA ILE A 183 -7.84 -0.99 16.24
C ILE A 183 -8.39 -2.41 16.05
N ALA A 184 -8.61 -2.86 14.81
CA ALA A 184 -9.04 -4.23 14.53
C ALA A 184 -8.02 -5.27 15.02
N LEU A 185 -6.72 -5.04 14.82
CA LEU A 185 -5.69 -5.97 15.28
C LEU A 185 -5.62 -6.04 16.82
N PHE A 186 -5.71 -4.90 17.52
CA PHE A 186 -5.81 -4.92 18.98
C PHE A 186 -7.08 -5.62 19.47
N GLY A 187 -8.22 -5.36 18.81
CA GLY A 187 -9.49 -6.03 19.10
C GLY A 187 -9.39 -7.55 18.92
N LEU A 188 -8.75 -8.00 17.83
CA LEU A 188 -8.50 -9.43 17.58
C LEU A 188 -7.64 -10.04 18.67
N SER A 189 -6.59 -9.36 19.11
CA SER A 189 -5.74 -9.85 20.22
C SER A 189 -6.56 -10.04 21.50
N SER A 190 -7.40 -9.06 21.84
CA SER A 190 -8.23 -9.12 23.05
C SER A 190 -9.24 -10.28 23.03
N GLN A 191 -9.88 -10.50 21.88
CA GLN A 191 -10.94 -11.49 21.70
C GLN A 191 -10.40 -12.92 21.49
N THR A 192 -9.31 -13.08 20.74
CA THR A 192 -8.75 -14.41 20.41
C THR A 192 -7.62 -14.85 21.35
N LYS A 193 -7.16 -13.95 22.24
CA LYS A 193 -5.99 -14.16 23.11
C LYS A 193 -4.68 -14.45 22.36
N VAL A 194 -4.63 -14.18 21.06
CA VAL A 194 -3.39 -14.29 20.28
C VAL A 194 -2.64 -12.96 20.32
N GLU A 195 -1.52 -12.94 21.06
CA GLU A 195 -0.70 -11.72 21.25
C GLU A 195 -0.06 -11.21 19.95
N GLY A 196 0.16 -12.10 18.97
CA GLY A 196 0.79 -11.73 17.69
C GLY A 196 0.06 -10.61 16.95
N PHE A 197 -1.26 -10.47 17.11
CA PHE A 197 -1.99 -9.34 16.53
C PHE A 197 -1.59 -7.99 17.15
N LYS A 198 -1.40 -7.94 18.47
CA LYS A 198 -0.95 -6.75 19.20
C LYS A 198 0.47 -6.37 18.78
N VAL A 199 1.37 -7.34 18.72
CA VAL A 199 2.75 -7.12 18.25
C VAL A 199 2.75 -6.60 16.81
N GLY A 200 1.97 -7.22 15.93
CA GLY A 200 1.80 -6.77 14.55
C GLY A 200 1.31 -5.32 14.46
N ALA A 201 0.29 -4.95 15.25
CA ALA A 201 -0.24 -3.60 15.29
C ALA A 201 0.80 -2.56 15.72
N ILE A 202 1.58 -2.85 16.78
CA ILE A 202 2.64 -1.96 17.28
C ILE A 202 3.72 -1.75 16.21
N LEU A 203 4.17 -2.83 15.56
CA LEU A 203 5.18 -2.74 14.51
C LEU A 203 4.69 -1.97 13.29
N LEU A 204 3.40 -2.10 12.93
CA LEU A 204 2.80 -1.28 11.87
C LEU A 204 2.76 0.20 12.27
N ILE A 205 2.41 0.54 13.52
CA ILE A 205 2.44 1.93 14.01
C ILE A 205 3.88 2.47 13.95
N VAL A 206 4.85 1.70 14.42
CA VAL A 206 6.27 2.09 14.38
C VAL A 206 6.72 2.30 12.94
N GLY A 207 6.39 1.37 12.03
CA GLY A 207 6.69 1.51 10.60
C GLY A 207 6.07 2.76 9.99
N PHE A 208 4.82 3.09 10.35
CA PHE A 208 4.16 4.32 9.91
C PHE A 208 4.88 5.57 10.45
N ALA A 209 5.19 5.61 11.75
CA ALA A 209 5.88 6.74 12.37
C ALA A 209 7.28 6.97 11.78
N LEU A 210 8.02 5.88 11.51
CA LEU A 210 9.33 5.94 10.86
C LEU A 210 9.22 6.43 9.40
N ASN A 211 8.18 6.03 8.66
CA ASN A 211 7.92 6.57 7.31
C ASN A 211 7.57 8.07 7.33
N LEU A 212 6.92 8.57 8.38
CA LEU A 212 6.70 10.00 8.53
C LEU A 212 8.02 10.72 8.87
N ALA A 213 8.83 10.14 9.74
CA ALA A 213 10.13 10.68 10.12
C ALA A 213 11.13 10.69 8.96
N SER A 214 11.02 9.78 7.98
CA SER A 214 11.88 9.75 6.79
C SER A 214 11.60 10.88 5.79
N ALA A 215 10.48 11.60 5.95
CA ALA A 215 10.20 12.82 5.19
C ALA A 215 11.05 14.02 5.67
N LEU A 216 11.71 13.91 6.83
CA LEU A 216 12.60 14.96 7.33
C LEU A 216 13.96 14.93 6.60
N PRO A 217 14.60 16.09 6.37
CA PRO A 217 15.94 16.13 5.81
C PRO A 217 16.95 15.34 6.68
N GLY A 218 17.76 14.48 6.06
CA GLY A 218 18.85 13.76 6.73
C GLY A 218 18.49 12.43 7.39
N THR A 219 17.22 12.01 7.39
CA THR A 219 16.76 10.76 8.04
C THR A 219 16.48 9.63 7.05
N PHE A 220 17.11 9.62 5.87
CA PHE A 220 16.80 8.65 4.81
C PHE A 220 16.97 7.17 5.24
N TRP A 221 17.91 6.86 6.14
CA TRP A 221 18.09 5.51 6.72
C TRP A 221 16.85 5.02 7.48
N VAL A 222 16.05 5.93 8.02
CA VAL A 222 14.81 5.63 8.76
C VAL A 222 13.77 4.98 7.85
N SER A 223 13.81 5.24 6.54
CA SER A 223 12.91 4.60 5.57
C SER A 223 13.12 3.08 5.51
N LEU A 224 14.37 2.60 5.62
CA LEU A 224 14.65 1.16 5.62
C LEU A 224 14.07 0.50 6.88
N LEU A 225 14.26 1.13 8.04
CA LEU A 225 13.67 0.66 9.30
C LEU A 225 12.13 0.66 9.24
N ALA A 226 11.54 1.66 8.59
CA ALA A 226 10.10 1.75 8.39
C ALA A 226 9.57 0.56 7.57
N VAL A 227 10.26 0.22 6.47
CA VAL A 227 9.91 -0.94 5.64
C VAL A 227 10.05 -2.24 6.42
N VAL A 228 11.16 -2.44 7.14
CA VAL A 228 11.37 -3.64 7.96
C VAL A 228 10.30 -3.77 9.03
N ALA A 229 10.02 -2.70 9.79
CA ALA A 229 9.00 -2.72 10.82
C ALA A 229 7.61 -3.06 10.25
N THR A 230 7.24 -2.46 9.11
CA THR A 230 5.96 -2.73 8.45
C THR A 230 5.87 -4.17 7.96
N LEU A 231 6.94 -4.69 7.35
CA LEU A 231 7.02 -6.06 6.85
C LEU A 231 6.87 -7.08 7.99
N VAL A 232 7.63 -6.90 9.07
CA VAL A 232 7.58 -7.77 10.26
C VAL A 232 6.20 -7.65 10.91
N GLY A 233 5.61 -6.46 10.97
CA GLY A 233 4.24 -6.25 11.45
C GLY A 233 3.21 -7.09 10.70
N TRP A 234 3.30 -7.14 9.37
CA TRP A 234 2.44 -7.99 8.54
C TRP A 234 2.71 -9.50 8.73
N ILE A 235 3.96 -9.91 8.94
CA ILE A 235 4.30 -11.31 9.25
C ILE A 235 3.61 -11.75 10.56
N PHE A 236 3.71 -10.93 11.62
CA PHE A 236 3.02 -11.21 12.88
C PHE A 236 1.51 -11.27 12.71
N ALA A 237 0.91 -10.35 11.96
CA ALA A 237 -0.53 -10.38 11.68
C ALA A 237 -0.96 -11.64 10.92
N ARG A 238 -0.17 -12.08 9.92
CA ARG A 238 -0.40 -13.31 9.15
C ARG A 238 -0.37 -14.55 10.04
N ASP A 239 0.68 -14.66 10.85
CA ASP A 239 0.92 -15.85 11.68
C ASP A 239 -0.08 -15.90 12.85
N ALA A 240 -0.43 -14.74 13.43
CA ALA A 240 -1.48 -14.63 14.42
C ALA A 240 -2.85 -15.06 13.87
N ALA A 241 -3.19 -14.62 12.65
CA ALA A 241 -4.41 -15.07 11.98
C ALA A 241 -4.40 -16.59 11.73
N GLY A 242 -3.27 -17.17 11.35
CA GLY A 242 -3.10 -18.62 11.23
C GLY A 242 -3.35 -19.37 12.55
N LYS A 243 -2.77 -18.89 13.65
CA LYS A 243 -2.97 -19.47 14.99
C LYS A 243 -4.42 -19.36 15.46
N ALA A 244 -5.04 -18.19 15.29
CA ALA A 244 -6.44 -17.97 15.66
C ALA A 244 -7.41 -18.85 14.83
N LEU A 245 -7.11 -19.05 13.53
CA LEU A 245 -7.87 -19.97 12.68
C LEU A 245 -7.78 -21.41 13.17
N ALA A 246 -6.57 -21.89 13.48
CA ALA A 246 -6.37 -23.24 13.98
C ALA A 246 -7.13 -23.48 15.28
N ALA A 247 -7.10 -22.50 16.20
CA ALA A 247 -7.85 -22.57 17.45
C ALA A 247 -9.38 -22.58 17.23
N ALA A 248 -9.89 -21.77 16.30
CA ALA A 248 -11.32 -21.70 15.98
C ALA A 248 -11.87 -22.97 15.29
N SER A 249 -11.01 -23.81 14.73
CA SER A 249 -11.39 -25.07 14.08
C SER A 249 -11.41 -26.30 15.00
N ILE A 250 -11.02 -26.17 16.27
CA ILE A 250 -11.03 -27.28 17.23
C ILE A 250 -12.46 -27.45 17.79
N PRO A 251 -13.09 -28.64 17.69
CA PRO A 251 -14.42 -28.88 18.26
C PRO A 251 -14.41 -28.77 19.79
N PRO A 252 -15.52 -28.34 20.42
CA PRO A 252 -15.59 -28.22 21.87
C PRO A 252 -15.37 -29.58 22.56
N PRO A 253 -14.72 -29.61 23.74
CA PRO A 253 -14.53 -30.84 24.49
C PRO A 253 -15.87 -31.49 24.84
N PRO A 254 -15.95 -32.84 24.87
CA PRO A 254 -17.17 -33.52 25.26
C PRO A 254 -17.61 -33.08 26.66
N PRO A 255 -18.92 -32.96 26.93
CA PRO A 255 -19.41 -32.61 28.25
C PRO A 255 -18.88 -33.60 29.29
N PRO A 256 -18.57 -33.13 30.52
CA PRO A 256 -18.14 -34.04 31.58
C PRO A 256 -19.21 -35.12 31.77
N PRO A 257 -18.82 -36.39 32.04
CA PRO A 257 -19.78 -37.45 32.28
C PRO A 257 -20.72 -37.00 33.41
N SER A 258 -22.01 -36.98 33.12
CA SER A 258 -23.05 -36.75 34.10
C SER A 258 -22.77 -37.68 35.26
N ALA A 259 -22.46 -37.14 36.44
CA ALA A 259 -22.43 -37.93 37.65
C ALA A 259 -23.87 -38.43 37.86
N SER A 260 -24.13 -39.66 37.41
CA SER A 260 -25.32 -40.41 37.75
C SER A 260 -25.29 -40.64 39.26
N ALA A 261 -26.08 -39.84 39.98
CA ALA A 261 -26.50 -40.13 41.34
C ALA A 261 -27.58 -41.22 41.33
#